data_AF-A0A2E4N9B5-F1
#
_entry.id   AF-A0A2E4N9B5-F1
#
_cell.length_a   1.000
_cell.length_b   1.000
_cell.length_c   1.000
_cell.angle_alpha   90.00
_cell.angle_beta   90.00
_cell.angle_gamma   90.00
#
_symmetry.space_group_name_H-M   'P 1'
#
loop_
_entity.id
_entity.type
_entity.pdbx_description
1 polymer ?
#
loop_
_entity_poly.entity_id
_entity_poly.type
_entity_poly.pdbx_seq_one_letter_code
_entity_poly.pdbx_strand_id
1 'polypeptide(L)' 'MLVFSNLKKENEGQKSLKTDILIENIPLYHRYLAERSEILRYKWLESEKEGHDIGFERALLEWVLKHRTKWRKKKH' A
#
# COMPACT_ATOMS: atom_id res chain seq x y z
N MET A 1 -19.61 -4.80 -37.82
CA MET A 1 -18.47 -5.17 -36.94
C MET A 1 -18.09 -4.10 -35.89
N LEU A 2 -18.80 -2.96 -35.76
CA LEU A 2 -18.42 -1.88 -34.81
C LEU A 2 -19.25 -1.83 -33.51
N VAL A 3 -20.35 -2.58 -33.39
CA VAL A 3 -21.22 -2.55 -32.20
C VAL A 3 -20.67 -3.43 -31.07
N PHE A 4 -20.10 -4.60 -31.40
CA PHE A 4 -19.52 -5.53 -30.43
C PHE A 4 -18.24 -5.01 -29.75
N SER A 5 -17.49 -4.13 -30.43
CA SER A 5 -16.28 -3.51 -29.88
C SER A 5 -16.57 -2.50 -28.77
N ASN A 6 -17.71 -1.80 -28.83
CA ASN A 6 -18.09 -0.83 -27.79
C ASN A 6 -18.62 -1.54 -26.52
N LEU A 7 -19.37 -2.63 -26.66
CA LEU A 7 -19.88 -3.40 -25.51
C LEU A 7 -18.77 -4.01 -24.64
N LYS A 8 -17.63 -4.36 -25.24
CA LYS A 8 -16.49 -4.95 -24.51
C LYS A 8 -15.72 -3.91 -23.69
N LYS A 9 -15.56 -2.69 -24.24
CA LYS A 9 -14.88 -1.57 -23.55
C LYS A 9 -15.65 -1.07 -22.32
N GLU A 10 -16.98 -1.00 -22.39
CA GLU A 10 -17.81 -0.57 -21.25
C GLU A 10 -17.76 -1.57 -20.08
N ASN A 11 -17.72 -2.88 -20.38
CA ASN A 11 -17.60 -3.94 -19.37
C ASN A 11 -16.22 -3.98 -18.69
N GLU A 12 -15.13 -3.68 -19.41
CA GLU A 12 -13.78 -3.63 -18.85
C GLU A 12 -13.61 -2.44 -17.89
N GLY A 13 -14.11 -1.26 -18.25
CA GLY A 13 -14.09 -0.07 -17.39
C GLY A 13 -14.88 -0.25 -16.08
N GLN A 14 -16.08 -0.85 -16.17
CA GLN A 14 -16.89 -1.16 -14.98
C GLN A 14 -16.30 -2.28 -14.12
N LYS A 15 -15.60 -3.25 -14.72
CA LYS A 15 -14.92 -4.33 -14.00
C LYS A 15 -13.72 -3.80 -13.21
N SER A 16 -12.90 -2.93 -13.81
CA SER A 16 -11.76 -2.29 -13.13
C SER A 16 -12.19 -1.50 -11.90
N LEU A 17 -13.18 -0.62 -12.06
CA LEU A 17 -13.68 0.21 -10.96
C LEU A 17 -14.26 -0.64 -9.82
N LYS A 18 -15.00 -1.70 -10.15
CA LYS A 18 -15.55 -2.62 -9.13
C LYS A 18 -14.45 -3.40 -8.40
N THR A 19 -13.38 -3.80 -9.09
CA THR A 19 -12.27 -4.52 -8.45
C THR A 19 -11.47 -3.60 -7.52
N ASP A 20 -11.25 -2.35 -7.92
CA ASP A 20 -10.52 -1.37 -7.10
C ASP A 20 -11.31 -1.07 -5.80
N ILE A 21 -12.62 -0.79 -5.93
CA ILE A 21 -13.52 -0.59 -4.79
C ILE A 21 -13.58 -1.83 -3.89
N LEU A 22 -13.58 -3.04 -4.47
CA LEU A 22 -13.63 -4.27 -3.69
C LEU A 22 -12.34 -4.45 -2.88
N ILE A 23 -11.17 -4.21 -3.48
CA ILE A 23 -9.86 -4.33 -2.83
C ILE A 23 -9.72 -3.30 -1.72
N GLU A 24 -10.15 -2.07 -1.96
CA GLU A 24 -10.13 -0.99 -0.97
C GLU A 24 -10.88 -1.37 0.31
N ASN A 25 -12.05 -2.04 0.20
CA ASN A 25 -12.86 -2.42 1.35
C ASN A 25 -12.38 -3.69 2.10
N ILE A 26 -11.28 -4.33 1.66
CA ILE A 26 -10.76 -5.52 2.35
C ILE A 26 -10.00 -5.08 3.62
N PRO A 27 -10.37 -5.57 4.82
CA PRO A 27 -9.68 -5.21 6.06
C PRO A 27 -8.17 -5.49 6.06
N LEU A 28 -7.74 -6.51 5.31
CA LEU A 28 -6.33 -6.84 5.11
C LEU A 28 -5.59 -5.77 4.29
N TYR A 29 -6.22 -5.23 3.25
CA TYR A 29 -5.62 -4.18 2.42
C TYR A 29 -5.46 -2.88 3.21
N HIS A 30 -6.46 -2.48 3.99
CA HIS A 30 -6.32 -1.34 4.91
C HIS A 30 -5.21 -1.53 5.95
N ARG A 31 -5.05 -2.75 6.50
CA ARG A 31 -3.93 -3.06 7.40
C ARG A 31 -2.58 -2.94 6.69
N TYR A 32 -2.49 -3.43 5.45
CA TYR A 32 -1.29 -3.28 4.63
C TYR A 32 -0.97 -1.81 4.36
N LEU A 33 -1.96 -0.99 3.99
CA LEU A 33 -1.77 0.45 3.78
C LEU A 33 -1.28 1.15 5.05
N ALA A 34 -1.88 0.83 6.20
CA ALA A 34 -1.46 1.39 7.48
C ALA A 34 0.00 1.00 7.81
N GLU A 35 0.38 -0.25 7.60
CA GLU A 35 1.74 -0.73 7.83
C GLU A 35 2.76 -0.07 6.88
N ARG A 36 2.42 0.02 5.58
CA ARG A 36 3.23 0.72 4.57
C ARG A 36 3.44 2.19 4.93
N SER A 37 2.42 2.84 5.50
CA SER A 37 2.50 4.25 5.91
C SER A 37 3.51 4.46 7.04
N GLU A 38 3.60 3.52 7.98
CA GLU A 38 4.60 3.55 9.05
C GLU A 38 6.02 3.34 8.51
N ILE A 39 6.20 2.42 7.56
CA ILE A 39 7.50 2.19 6.92
C ILE A 39 7.96 3.45 6.16
N LEU A 40 7.05 4.11 5.43
CA LEU A 40 7.35 5.36 4.73
C LEU A 40 7.70 6.50 5.70
N ARG A 41 6.98 6.60 6.81
CA ARG A 41 7.30 7.57 7.87
C ARG A 41 8.68 7.31 8.48
N TYR A 42 9.00 6.04 8.76
CA TYR A 42 10.31 5.64 9.27
C TYR A 42 11.43 5.97 8.28
N LYS A 43 11.24 5.62 7.01
CA LYS A 43 12.17 5.97 5.92
C LYS A 43 12.48 7.46 5.92
N TRP A 44 11.45 8.30 5.96
CA TRP A 44 11.63 9.75 5.97
C TRP A 44 12.46 10.20 7.18
N LEU A 45 12.07 9.79 8.40
CA LEU A 45 12.78 10.17 9.62
C LEU A 45 14.25 9.75 9.65
N GLU A 46 14.57 8.55 9.18
CA GLU A 46 15.96 8.09 9.15
C GLU A 46 16.76 8.74 8.00
N SER A 47 16.11 9.05 6.87
CA SER A 47 16.76 9.81 5.80
C SER A 47 17.15 11.22 6.24
N GLU A 48 16.29 11.88 7.02
CA GLU A 48 16.59 13.18 7.62
C GLU A 48 17.79 13.09 8.59
N LYS A 49 17.95 11.97 9.30
CA LYS A 49 19.08 11.76 10.23
C LYS A 49 20.40 11.48 9.52
N GLU A 50 20.36 10.70 8.43
CA GLU A 50 21.56 10.33 7.66
C GLU A 50 21.98 11.42 6.66
N GLY A 51 21.10 12.39 6.39
CA GLY A 51 21.35 13.45 5.42
C GLY A 51 21.24 12.97 3.96
N HIS A 52 20.74 11.75 3.73
CA HIS A 52 20.45 11.20 2.40
C HIS A 52 19.31 10.18 2.49
N ASP A 53 18.71 9.85 1.34
CA ASP A 53 17.69 8.79 1.31
C ASP A 53 18.33 7.44 1.67
N ILE A 54 17.78 6.78 2.69
CA ILE A 54 18.23 5.45 3.11
C ILE A 54 17.68 4.32 2.22
N GLY A 55 16.71 4.63 1.36
CA GLY A 55 16.03 3.67 0.51
C GLY A 55 14.89 2.91 1.20
N PHE A 56 13.93 2.44 0.40
CA PHE A 56 12.74 1.78 0.92
C PHE A 56 13.05 0.39 1.52
N GLU A 57 13.92 -0.39 0.89
CA GLU A 57 14.23 -1.75 1.33
C GLU A 57 14.90 -1.76 2.71
N ARG A 58 15.89 -0.89 2.92
CA ARG A 58 16.53 -0.72 4.23
C ARG A 58 15.53 -0.27 5.29
N ALA A 59 14.72 0.74 4.98
CA ALA A 59 13.68 1.21 5.89
C ALA A 59 12.66 0.12 6.25
N LEU A 60 12.24 -0.70 5.28
CA LEU A 60 11.35 -1.83 5.48
C LEU A 60 11.96 -2.86 6.43
N LEU A 61 13.17 -3.33 6.16
CA LEU A 61 13.84 -4.35 6.98
C LEU A 61 14.05 -3.85 8.42
N GLU A 62 14.60 -2.66 8.58
CA GLU A 62 14.84 -2.09 9.90
C GLU A 62 13.55 -1.86 10.68
N TRP A 63 12.51 -1.34 10.04
CA TRP A 63 11.22 -1.11 10.69
C TRP A 63 10.52 -2.42 11.09
N VAL A 64 10.56 -3.44 10.22
CA VAL A 64 10.01 -4.77 10.49
C VAL A 64 10.68 -5.39 11.72
N LEU A 65 12.01 -5.29 11.82
CA LEU A 65 12.77 -5.85 12.92
C LEU A 65 12.57 -5.08 14.24
N LYS A 66 12.56 -3.74 14.20
CA LYS A 66 12.60 -2.88 15.39
C LYS A 66 11.21 -2.46 15.91
N HIS A 67 10.23 -2.30 15.03
CA HIS A 67 9.01 -1.56 15.35
C HIS A 67 7.72 -2.35 15.14
N ARG A 68 7.67 -3.21 14.12
CA ARG A 68 6.43 -3.89 13.68
C ARG A 68 5.68 -4.62 14.79
N THR A 69 6.39 -5.43 15.59
CA THR A 69 5.76 -6.22 16.67
C THR A 69 5.05 -5.32 17.68
N LYS A 70 5.70 -4.23 18.11
CA LYS A 70 5.12 -3.26 19.05
C LYS A 70 3.94 -2.51 18.41
N TRP A 71 4.07 -2.12 17.15
CA TRP A 71 3.01 -1.43 16.43
C TRP A 71 1.74 -2.29 16.29
N ARG A 72 1.89 -3.57 15.91
CA ARG A 72 0.74 -4.50 15.80
C ARG A 72 0.06 -4.74 17.14
N LYS A 73 0.83 -4.87 18.24
CA LYS A 73 0.27 -5.00 19.61
C LYS A 73 -0.50 -3.78 20.09
N LYS A 74 -0.24 -2.59 19.55
CA LYS A 74 -0.97 -1.35 19.89
C LYS A 74 -2.28 -1.21 19.09
N LYS A 75 -2.39 -1.88 17.94
CA LYS A 75 -3.50 -1.78 17.00
C LYS A 75 -4.56 -2.89 17.17
N HIS A 76 -4.29 -3.87 18.03
CA HIS A 76 -5.18 -4.95 18.44
C HIS A 76 -5.40 -4.86 19.95
#